data_AF-A0A9N9LNP8-F1
#
_entry.id   AF-A0A9N9LNP8-F1
#
_cell.length_a   1.000
_cell.length_b   1.000
_cell.length_c   1.000
_cell.angle_alpha   90.00
_cell.angle_beta   90.00
_cell.angle_gamma   90.00
#
_symmetry.space_group_name_H-M   'P 1'
#
loop_
_entity.id
_entity.type
_entity.pdbx_description
1 polymer ?
#
loop_
_entity_poly.entity_id
_entity_poly.type
_entity_poly.pdbx_seq_one_letter_code
_entity_poly.pdbx_strand_id
1 'polypeptide(L)'
;MQLTNLFFTFLLATAVAAKGKNGTHTHDDGHGDGHKHGDDHNHGGDKAINDKSLCREMAQLSHLVKVASNDTKVAEMTKNNATKIAQFKTKAAEASTKLTTMQSNATFVNVCNVIGAEQSLKAECKKMRSLQKLKTLAGNETAITEMTKGNATKAAALKAKAAEAQTNLDKMMANATFVEACKSQTDAKNQKSGTSPGGAQAAAASGSPTPTPSAAAAAANSAGLMLMANTGFISTAIIVAAGILML
;
A
#
# COMPACT_ATOMS: atom_id res chain seq x y z
N MET A 1 -5.95 18.97 3.95
CA MET A 1 -6.60 18.80 2.64
C MET A 1 -5.71 19.21 1.45
N GLN A 2 -4.38 19.00 1.48
CA GLN A 2 -3.48 19.36 0.36
C GLN A 2 -2.98 18.16 -0.47
N LEU A 3 -3.30 16.92 -0.06
CA LEU A 3 -2.94 15.70 -0.80
C LEU A 3 -3.80 15.45 -2.05
N THR A 4 -4.95 16.12 -2.16
CA THR A 4 -5.89 15.95 -3.28
C THR A 4 -5.33 16.47 -4.61
N ASN A 5 -4.45 17.47 -4.57
CA ASN A 5 -3.87 18.04 -5.80
C ASN A 5 -2.80 17.15 -6.44
N LEU A 6 -2.07 16.34 -5.65
CA LEU A 6 -0.98 15.50 -6.17
C LEU A 6 -1.46 14.35 -7.07
N PHE A 7 -2.65 13.79 -6.79
CA PHE A 7 -3.22 12.74 -7.64
C PHE A 7 -3.70 13.26 -8.99
N PHE A 8 -4.20 14.51 -9.05
CA PHE A 8 -4.61 15.11 -10.31
C PHE A 8 -3.40 15.48 -11.19
N THR A 9 -2.30 15.95 -10.61
CA THR A 9 -1.09 16.31 -11.39
C THR A 9 -0.41 15.07 -11.98
N PHE A 10 -0.37 13.95 -11.26
CA PHE A 10 0.24 12.72 -11.76
C PHE A 10 -0.57 12.06 -12.90
N LEU A 11 -1.90 12.28 -12.93
CA LEU A 11 -2.81 11.72 -13.95
C LEU A 11 -2.98 12.59 -15.21
N LEU A 12 -2.39 13.79 -15.26
CA LEU A 12 -2.33 14.60 -16.48
C LEU A 12 -1.06 14.34 -17.32
N ALA A 13 -0.07 13.63 -16.78
CA ALA A 13 1.21 13.40 -17.47
C ALA A 13 1.21 12.25 -18.49
N THR A 14 0.16 11.41 -18.54
CA THR A 14 0.13 10.22 -19.41
C THR A 14 -0.63 10.38 -20.72
N ALA A 15 -1.04 11.61 -21.09
CA ALA A 15 -1.82 11.87 -22.30
C ALA A 15 -1.18 12.90 -23.25
N VAL A 16 0.14 12.82 -23.47
CA VAL A 16 0.81 13.41 -24.65
C VAL A 16 1.98 12.50 -25.02
N ALA A 17 1.83 11.68 -26.06
CA ALA A 17 2.91 11.29 -26.99
C ALA A 17 2.40 10.27 -28.02
N ALA A 18 1.67 10.74 -29.04
CA ALA A 18 1.54 10.04 -30.31
C ALA A 18 1.36 11.07 -31.45
N LYS A 19 2.44 11.79 -31.79
CA LYS A 19 2.66 12.31 -33.15
C LYS A 19 4.13 12.70 -33.31
N GLY A 20 4.84 11.98 -34.17
CA GLY A 20 6.28 12.18 -34.41
C GLY A 20 6.61 13.42 -35.24
N LYS A 21 7.88 13.84 -35.15
CA LYS A 21 8.75 14.24 -36.27
C LYS A 21 10.20 14.45 -35.79
N ASN A 22 11.13 13.96 -36.61
CA ASN A 22 12.58 14.17 -36.58
C ASN A 22 12.98 15.66 -36.44
N GLY A 23 14.10 15.92 -35.77
CA GLY A 23 14.86 17.16 -35.98
C GLY A 23 15.81 17.58 -34.85
N THR A 24 17.07 17.13 -34.94
CA THR A 24 18.31 17.88 -34.68
C THR A 24 18.51 18.68 -33.38
N HIS A 25 19.28 18.09 -32.46
CA HIS A 25 20.56 18.57 -31.92
C HIS A 25 20.88 20.08 -32.00
N THR A 26 20.86 20.76 -30.85
CA THR A 26 21.88 21.75 -30.45
C THR A 26 22.11 21.63 -28.95
N HIS A 27 23.39 21.45 -28.62
CA HIS A 27 23.96 21.40 -27.28
C HIS A 27 24.31 22.84 -26.92
N ASP A 28 23.89 23.33 -25.75
CA ASP A 28 24.34 24.61 -25.19
C ASP A 28 24.72 24.35 -23.73
N ASP A 29 25.97 24.65 -23.43
CA ASP A 29 26.71 24.39 -22.20
C ASP A 29 26.32 25.38 -21.08
N GLY A 30 26.22 24.90 -19.83
CA GLY A 30 25.99 25.82 -18.71
C GLY A 30 25.91 25.22 -17.31
N HIS A 31 27.06 24.78 -16.79
CA HIS A 31 27.55 24.85 -15.39
C HIS A 31 26.57 25.00 -14.20
N GLY A 32 26.69 24.13 -13.18
CA GLY A 32 26.37 24.53 -11.79
C GLY A 32 26.03 23.42 -10.79
N ASP A 33 27.07 22.95 -10.08
CA ASP A 33 27.09 22.38 -8.72
C ASP A 33 26.55 20.98 -8.44
N GLY A 34 27.52 20.08 -8.21
CA GLY A 34 27.35 18.69 -7.87
C GLY A 34 26.91 18.46 -6.42
N HIS A 35 25.82 17.72 -6.27
CA HIS A 35 25.60 16.80 -5.17
C HIS A 35 25.57 15.38 -5.75
N LYS A 36 26.70 14.69 -5.68
CA LYS A 36 26.81 13.26 -6.01
C LYS A 36 26.12 12.45 -4.90
N HIS A 37 24.79 12.31 -4.99
CA HIS A 37 24.13 11.14 -4.41
C HIS A 37 24.40 9.96 -5.37
N GLY A 38 25.22 9.02 -4.93
CA GLY A 38 25.45 7.76 -5.63
C GLY A 38 24.19 6.91 -5.58
N ASP A 39 23.30 7.10 -6.54
CA ASP A 39 22.23 6.16 -6.85
C ASP A 39 22.83 4.99 -7.63
N ASP A 40 23.29 3.98 -6.90
CA ASP A 40 23.63 2.65 -7.42
C ASP A 40 22.35 1.97 -7.94
N HIS A 41 21.90 2.36 -9.13
CA HIS A 41 20.93 1.63 -9.92
C HIS A 41 21.60 0.42 -10.57
N ASN A 42 21.88 -0.60 -9.76
CA ASN A 42 22.24 -1.93 -10.25
C ASN A 42 20.99 -2.62 -10.84
N HIS A 43 20.68 -2.31 -12.10
CA HIS A 43 19.70 -3.00 -12.94
C HIS A 43 20.35 -4.22 -13.62
N GLY A 44 20.82 -5.17 -12.81
CA GLY A 44 21.46 -6.41 -13.26
C GLY A 44 20.81 -7.63 -12.61
N GLY A 45 19.53 -7.86 -12.89
CA GLY A 45 18.82 -9.07 -12.48
C GLY A 45 17.56 -9.22 -13.32
N ASP A 46 17.43 -10.36 -14.00
CA ASP A 46 16.32 -10.70 -14.86
C ASP A 46 14.96 -10.28 -14.26
N LYS A 47 14.15 -9.67 -15.12
CA LYS A 47 12.91 -8.93 -14.83
C LYS A 47 12.05 -9.56 -13.71
N ALA A 48 12.33 -9.20 -12.46
CA ALA A 48 11.30 -9.07 -11.41
C ALA A 48 10.43 -7.81 -11.63
N ILE A 49 10.37 -7.31 -12.88
CA ILE A 49 9.23 -6.54 -13.36
C ILE A 49 8.13 -7.57 -13.60
N ASN A 50 7.22 -7.76 -12.65
CA ASN A 50 5.82 -7.84 -13.05
C ASN A 50 4.84 -7.75 -11.88
N ASP A 51 5.04 -8.45 -10.77
CA ASP A 51 3.91 -8.60 -9.85
C ASP A 51 3.68 -7.34 -9.00
N LYS A 52 4.72 -6.78 -8.38
CA LYS A 52 4.53 -5.66 -7.44
C LYS A 52 4.06 -4.36 -8.10
N SER A 53 4.48 -4.07 -9.33
CA SER A 53 4.01 -2.90 -10.09
C SER A 53 2.56 -3.08 -10.53
N LEU A 54 2.23 -4.25 -11.09
CA LEU A 54 0.87 -4.55 -11.52
C LEU A 54 -0.11 -4.63 -10.34
N CYS A 55 0.31 -5.16 -9.19
CA CYS A 55 -0.51 -5.16 -7.98
C CYS A 55 -0.76 -3.74 -7.45
N ARG A 56 0.24 -2.83 -7.58
CA ARG A 56 0.04 -1.41 -7.25
C ARG A 56 -0.92 -0.75 -8.22
N GLU A 57 -0.83 -1.06 -9.50
CA GLU A 57 -1.79 -0.58 -10.50
C GLU A 57 -3.21 -1.08 -10.19
N MET A 58 -3.40 -2.37 -9.92
CA MET A 58 -4.70 -2.93 -9.53
C MET A 58 -5.27 -2.23 -8.29
N ALA A 59 -4.45 -1.98 -7.26
CA ALA A 59 -4.87 -1.25 -6.06
C ALA A 59 -5.28 0.20 -6.37
N GLN A 60 -4.56 0.89 -7.27
CA GLN A 60 -4.88 2.26 -7.69
C GLN A 60 -6.19 2.31 -8.48
N LEU A 61 -6.40 1.38 -9.43
CA LEU A 61 -7.64 1.27 -10.20
C LEU A 61 -8.82 0.96 -9.26
N SER A 62 -8.64 0.04 -8.31
CA SER A 62 -9.66 -0.31 -7.32
C SER A 62 -10.03 0.89 -6.44
N HIS A 63 -9.04 1.65 -5.99
CA HIS A 63 -9.28 2.88 -5.24
C HIS A 63 -9.98 3.95 -6.08
N LEU A 64 -9.61 4.11 -7.35
CA LEU A 64 -10.26 5.07 -8.25
C LEU A 64 -11.74 4.74 -8.44
N VAL A 65 -12.08 3.47 -8.72
CA VAL A 65 -13.46 3.00 -8.84
C VAL A 65 -14.24 3.21 -7.53
N LYS A 66 -13.62 2.87 -6.39
CA LYS A 66 -14.24 3.06 -5.06
C LYS A 66 -14.49 4.53 -4.72
N VAL A 67 -13.62 5.45 -5.13
CA VAL A 67 -13.85 6.88 -4.95
C VAL A 67 -14.96 7.35 -5.90
N ALA A 68 -14.96 6.88 -7.15
CA ALA A 68 -15.93 7.28 -8.16
C ALA A 68 -17.38 6.89 -7.85
N SER A 69 -17.57 5.82 -7.09
CA SER A 69 -18.90 5.39 -6.62
C SER A 69 -19.44 6.23 -5.46
N ASN A 70 -18.65 7.14 -4.88
CA ASN A 70 -19.09 8.07 -3.84
C ASN A 70 -19.23 9.48 -4.43
N ASP A 71 -20.42 9.81 -4.92
CA ASP A 71 -20.70 11.08 -5.61
C ASP A 71 -20.34 12.31 -4.74
N THR A 72 -20.63 12.27 -3.44
CA THR A 72 -20.28 13.36 -2.51
C THR A 72 -18.77 13.59 -2.44
N LYS A 73 -17.99 12.51 -2.32
CA LYS A 73 -16.52 12.59 -2.27
C LYS A 73 -15.94 13.07 -3.59
N VAL A 74 -16.49 12.61 -4.73
CA VAL A 74 -16.08 13.09 -6.05
C VAL A 74 -16.41 14.58 -6.20
N ALA A 75 -17.60 15.00 -5.80
CA ALA A 75 -18.03 16.39 -5.81
C ALA A 75 -17.12 17.28 -4.94
N GLU A 76 -16.78 16.84 -3.72
CA GLU A 76 -15.83 17.53 -2.85
C GLU A 76 -14.44 17.66 -3.49
N MET A 77 -13.89 16.55 -4.01
CA MET A 77 -12.57 16.52 -4.66
C MET A 77 -12.50 17.39 -5.92
N THR A 78 -13.62 17.50 -6.64
CA THR A 78 -13.73 18.28 -7.89
C THR A 78 -14.26 19.69 -7.67
N LYS A 79 -14.54 20.08 -6.42
CA LYS A 79 -15.17 21.36 -6.05
C LYS A 79 -16.49 21.60 -6.79
N ASN A 80 -17.33 20.57 -6.90
CA ASN A 80 -18.59 20.58 -7.64
C ASN A 80 -18.47 20.98 -9.12
N ASN A 81 -17.28 20.86 -9.72
CA ASN A 81 -17.12 21.16 -11.13
C ASN A 81 -17.65 20.00 -11.99
N ALA A 82 -18.81 20.19 -12.62
CA ALA A 82 -19.50 19.17 -13.41
C ALA A 82 -18.60 18.51 -14.47
N THR A 83 -17.77 19.27 -15.19
CA THR A 83 -16.84 18.74 -16.19
C THR A 83 -15.80 17.81 -15.58
N LYS A 84 -15.21 18.19 -14.43
CA LYS A 84 -14.24 17.34 -13.71
C LYS A 84 -14.89 16.09 -13.15
N ILE A 85 -16.14 16.18 -12.66
CA ILE A 85 -16.90 15.01 -12.20
C ILE A 85 -17.11 14.03 -13.36
N ALA A 86 -17.55 14.51 -14.52
CA ALA A 86 -17.75 13.69 -15.71
C ALA A 86 -16.45 13.02 -16.18
N GLN A 87 -15.34 13.76 -16.22
CA GLN A 87 -14.02 13.22 -16.54
C GLN A 87 -13.56 12.15 -15.53
N PHE A 88 -13.79 12.39 -14.23
CA PHE A 88 -13.44 11.44 -13.18
C PHE A 88 -14.23 10.15 -13.31
N LYS A 89 -15.55 10.24 -13.53
CA LYS A 89 -16.42 9.07 -13.77
C LYS A 89 -16.04 8.30 -15.03
N THR A 90 -15.67 9.00 -16.11
CA THR A 90 -15.18 8.37 -17.36
C THR A 90 -13.90 7.57 -17.11
N LYS A 91 -12.89 8.17 -16.47
CA LYS A 91 -11.64 7.46 -16.12
C LYS A 91 -11.88 6.29 -15.16
N ALA A 92 -12.84 6.42 -14.24
CA ALA A 92 -13.20 5.33 -13.36
C ALA A 92 -13.88 4.16 -14.10
N ALA A 93 -14.69 4.45 -15.12
CA ALA A 93 -15.26 3.42 -15.99
C ALA A 93 -14.16 2.68 -16.77
N GLU A 94 -13.21 3.40 -17.38
CA GLU A 94 -12.04 2.81 -18.05
C GLU A 94 -11.20 1.96 -17.09
N ALA A 95 -10.97 2.48 -15.87
CA ALA A 95 -10.25 1.78 -14.83
C ALA A 95 -11.00 0.51 -14.38
N SER A 96 -12.33 0.55 -14.31
CA SER A 96 -13.15 -0.61 -14.01
C SER A 96 -12.97 -1.70 -15.07
N THR A 97 -13.01 -1.36 -16.36
CA THR A 97 -12.76 -2.31 -17.44
C THR A 97 -11.37 -2.93 -17.33
N LYS A 98 -10.33 -2.10 -17.12
CA LYS A 98 -8.96 -2.59 -16.96
C LYS A 98 -8.82 -3.50 -15.73
N LEU A 99 -9.46 -3.15 -14.63
CA LEU A 99 -9.46 -3.92 -13.39
C LEU A 99 -10.12 -5.29 -13.60
N THR A 100 -11.25 -5.37 -14.31
CA THR A 100 -11.88 -6.64 -14.68
C THR A 100 -10.93 -7.53 -15.49
N THR A 101 -10.23 -6.96 -16.47
CA THR A 101 -9.23 -7.72 -17.25
C THR A 101 -8.07 -8.21 -16.39
N MET A 102 -7.56 -7.40 -15.45
CA MET A 102 -6.49 -7.84 -14.55
C MET A 102 -6.98 -8.90 -13.54
N GLN A 103 -8.25 -8.84 -13.14
CA GLN A 103 -8.85 -9.78 -12.19
C GLN A 103 -9.20 -11.15 -12.79
N SER A 104 -9.22 -11.28 -14.12
CA SER A 104 -9.50 -12.57 -14.76
C SER A 104 -8.42 -13.63 -14.51
N ASN A 105 -7.23 -13.22 -14.07
CA ASN A 105 -6.16 -14.11 -13.64
C ASN A 105 -6.19 -14.29 -12.10
N ALA A 106 -6.82 -15.37 -11.63
CA ALA A 106 -6.98 -15.65 -10.21
C ALA A 106 -5.64 -15.78 -9.45
N THR A 107 -4.64 -16.40 -10.07
CA THR A 107 -3.30 -16.53 -9.47
C THR A 107 -2.66 -15.16 -9.24
N PHE A 108 -2.77 -14.27 -10.23
CA PHE A 108 -2.27 -12.91 -10.15
C PHE A 108 -3.00 -12.11 -9.04
N VAL A 109 -4.34 -12.21 -8.95
CA VAL A 109 -5.13 -11.56 -7.89
C VAL A 109 -4.70 -12.04 -6.50
N ASN A 110 -4.48 -13.35 -6.33
CA ASN A 110 -4.04 -13.90 -5.05
C ASN A 110 -2.67 -13.36 -4.63
N VAL A 111 -1.70 -13.32 -5.55
CA VAL A 111 -0.39 -12.70 -5.30
C VAL A 111 -0.54 -11.22 -4.92
N CYS A 112 -1.40 -10.48 -5.62
CA CYS A 112 -1.66 -9.09 -5.33
C CYS A 112 -2.36 -8.83 -4.01
N ASN A 113 -3.23 -9.73 -3.54
CA ASN A 113 -3.86 -9.60 -2.23
C ASN A 113 -2.84 -9.71 -1.11
N VAL A 114 -1.88 -10.64 -1.21
CA VAL A 114 -0.79 -10.78 -0.22
C VAL A 114 0.13 -9.56 -0.23
N ILE A 115 0.58 -9.12 -1.41
CA ILE A 115 1.42 -7.92 -1.57
C ILE A 115 0.67 -6.66 -1.12
N GLY A 116 -0.62 -6.57 -1.42
CA GLY A 116 -1.49 -5.46 -1.05
C GLY A 116 -1.68 -5.37 0.46
N ALA A 117 -1.90 -6.49 1.14
CA ALA A 117 -1.97 -6.56 2.59
C ALA A 117 -0.66 -6.09 3.25
N GLU A 118 0.50 -6.57 2.76
CA GLU A 118 1.80 -6.12 3.27
C GLU A 118 2.01 -4.60 3.07
N GLN A 119 1.68 -4.09 1.87
CA GLN A 119 1.80 -2.66 1.58
C GLN A 119 0.84 -1.80 2.39
N SER A 120 -0.40 -2.26 2.60
CA SER A 120 -1.38 -1.58 3.44
C SER A 120 -0.89 -1.50 4.87
N LEU A 121 -0.48 -2.63 5.45
CA LEU A 121 0.11 -2.70 6.77
C LEU A 121 1.30 -1.73 6.89
N LYS A 122 2.22 -1.74 5.93
CA LYS A 122 3.37 -0.84 5.91
C LYS A 122 2.98 0.64 5.84
N ALA A 123 1.97 0.99 5.06
CA ALA A 123 1.47 2.36 4.95
C ALA A 123 0.82 2.82 6.26
N GLU A 124 0.02 1.96 6.89
CA GLU A 124 -0.60 2.22 8.18
C GLU A 124 0.44 2.33 9.30
N CYS A 125 1.47 1.48 9.32
CA CYS A 125 2.58 1.60 10.27
C CYS A 125 3.40 2.88 10.09
N LYS A 126 3.54 3.38 8.85
CA LYS A 126 4.13 4.70 8.59
C LYS A 126 3.23 5.81 9.11
N LYS A 127 1.92 5.72 8.86
CA LYS A 127 0.93 6.68 9.35
C LYS A 127 0.96 6.76 10.88
N MET A 128 0.94 5.61 11.56
CA MET A 128 1.05 5.52 13.02
C MET A 128 2.29 6.25 13.54
N ARG A 129 3.46 6.02 12.94
CA ARG A 129 4.72 6.72 13.30
C ARG A 129 4.64 8.22 13.05
N SER A 130 4.04 8.66 11.95
CA SER A 130 3.85 10.08 11.67
C SER A 130 2.92 10.75 12.68
N LEU A 131 1.84 10.07 13.09
CA LEU A 131 0.93 10.56 14.14
C LEU A 131 1.63 10.63 15.50
N GLN A 132 2.46 9.64 15.86
CA GLN A 132 3.29 9.68 17.06
C GLN A 132 4.25 10.87 17.06
N LYS A 133 4.94 11.12 15.94
CA LYS A 133 5.82 12.31 15.80
C LYS A 133 5.04 13.61 15.93
N LEU A 134 3.84 13.69 15.36
CA LEU A 134 2.98 14.86 15.47
C LEU A 134 2.53 15.08 16.93
N LYS A 135 2.21 14.02 17.66
CA LYS A 135 1.92 14.07 19.10
C LYS A 135 3.11 14.62 19.89
N THR A 136 4.31 14.07 19.66
CA THR A 136 5.54 14.54 20.33
C THR A 136 5.82 16.01 20.02
N LEU A 137 5.65 16.42 18.76
CA LEU A 137 5.81 17.81 18.34
C LEU A 137 4.80 18.73 19.05
N ALA A 138 3.55 18.31 19.16
CA ALA A 138 2.50 19.08 19.81
C ALA A 138 2.70 19.27 21.32
N GLY A 139 3.44 18.36 21.97
CA GLY A 139 3.86 18.50 23.36
C GLY A 139 5.08 19.40 23.56
N ASN A 140 5.73 19.86 22.48
CA ASN A 140 6.93 20.72 22.54
C ASN A 140 6.58 22.15 22.08
N GLU A 141 6.17 22.99 23.04
CA GLU A 141 5.81 24.41 22.83
C GLU A 141 6.89 25.18 22.05
N THR A 142 8.17 24.96 22.36
CA THR A 142 9.30 25.62 21.70
C THR A 142 9.39 25.24 20.23
N ALA A 143 9.32 23.95 19.91
CA ALA A 143 9.37 23.47 18.52
C ALA A 143 8.17 23.95 17.70
N ILE A 144 6.97 24.02 18.30
CA ILE A 144 5.79 24.61 17.64
C ILE A 144 6.01 26.09 17.37
N THR A 145 6.51 26.84 18.36
CA THR A 145 6.77 28.28 18.24
C THR A 145 7.79 28.55 17.14
N GLU A 146 8.87 27.76 17.09
CA GLU A 146 9.89 27.83 16.04
C GLU A 146 9.31 27.50 14.65
N MET A 147 8.59 26.38 14.51
CA MET A 147 7.97 25.98 13.24
C MET A 147 6.92 26.96 12.73
N THR A 148 6.24 27.63 13.65
CA THR A 148 5.19 28.61 13.31
C THR A 148 5.72 30.04 13.25
N LYS A 149 7.00 30.26 13.53
CA LYS A 149 7.64 31.58 13.63
C LYS A 149 6.86 32.53 14.57
N GLY A 150 6.39 31.99 15.70
CA GLY A 150 5.59 32.73 16.66
C GLY A 150 4.15 33.04 16.22
N ASN A 151 3.67 32.50 15.08
CA ASN A 151 2.30 32.74 14.64
C ASN A 151 1.29 31.92 15.45
N ALA A 152 0.56 32.58 16.35
CA ALA A 152 -0.41 31.97 17.25
C ALA A 152 -1.51 31.16 16.52
N THR A 153 -2.05 31.65 15.40
CA THR A 153 -3.09 30.94 14.63
C THR A 153 -2.57 29.62 14.05
N LYS A 154 -1.35 29.61 13.50
CA LYS A 154 -0.71 28.40 12.98
C LYS A 154 -0.38 27.42 14.11
N ALA A 155 0.07 27.91 15.26
CA ALA A 155 0.34 27.10 16.45
C ALA A 155 -0.94 26.42 16.96
N ALA A 156 -2.04 27.19 17.10
CA ALA A 156 -3.34 26.65 17.48
C ALA A 156 -3.85 25.60 16.47
N ALA A 157 -3.73 25.87 15.16
CA ALA A 157 -4.12 24.92 14.12
C ALA A 157 -3.28 23.63 14.14
N LEU A 158 -1.98 23.72 14.48
CA LEU A 158 -1.11 22.54 14.61
C LEU A 158 -1.48 21.72 15.86
N LYS A 159 -1.72 22.37 17.00
CA LYS A 159 -2.19 21.72 18.24
C LYS A 159 -3.55 21.02 18.02
N ALA A 160 -4.48 21.67 17.32
CA ALA A 160 -5.77 21.08 16.97
C ALA A 160 -5.62 19.83 16.08
N LYS A 161 -4.79 19.90 15.03
CA LYS A 161 -4.48 18.73 14.18
C LYS A 161 -3.82 17.60 14.96
N ALA A 162 -2.97 17.92 15.93
CA ALA A 162 -2.33 16.93 16.77
C ALA A 162 -3.32 16.24 17.71
N ALA A 163 -4.32 16.97 18.23
CA ALA A 163 -5.40 16.37 19.02
C ALA A 163 -6.25 15.41 18.18
N GLU A 164 -6.63 15.78 16.95
CA GLU A 164 -7.32 14.87 16.02
C GLU A 164 -6.46 13.65 15.65
N ALA A 165 -5.18 13.88 15.40
CA ALA A 165 -4.20 12.83 15.15
C ALA A 165 -4.05 11.87 16.34
N GLN A 166 -4.14 12.39 17.57
CA GLN A 166 -4.10 11.59 18.79
C GLN A 166 -5.28 10.63 18.86
N THR A 167 -6.51 11.10 18.62
CA THR A 167 -7.69 10.22 18.57
C THR A 167 -7.54 9.12 17.52
N ASN A 168 -7.01 9.44 16.34
CA ASN A 168 -6.75 8.45 15.30
C ASN A 168 -5.64 7.46 15.70
N LEU A 169 -4.60 7.94 16.37
CA LEU A 169 -3.51 7.11 16.86
C LEU A 169 -4.01 6.13 17.93
N ASP A 170 -4.84 6.59 18.88
CA ASP A 170 -5.40 5.75 19.94
C ASP A 170 -6.27 4.63 19.36
N LYS A 171 -7.08 4.95 18.33
CA LYS A 171 -7.85 3.94 17.58
C LYS A 171 -6.95 2.89 16.91
N MET A 172 -5.83 3.31 16.31
CA MET A 172 -4.88 2.38 15.68
C MET A 172 -4.13 1.54 16.73
N MET A 173 -3.79 2.13 17.88
CA MET A 173 -3.06 1.47 18.95
C MET A 173 -3.92 0.50 19.77
N ALA A 174 -5.25 0.67 19.77
CA ALA A 174 -6.17 -0.26 20.41
C ALA A 174 -6.14 -1.67 19.78
N ASN A 175 -5.65 -1.82 18.54
CA ASN A 175 -5.45 -3.12 17.91
C ASN A 175 -4.02 -3.62 18.19
N ALA A 176 -3.87 -4.46 19.22
CA ALA A 176 -2.58 -4.98 19.66
C ALA A 176 -1.82 -5.75 18.54
N THR A 177 -2.53 -6.58 17.76
CA THR A 177 -1.96 -7.33 16.64
C THR A 177 -1.39 -6.41 15.57
N PHE A 178 -2.10 -5.32 15.24
CA PHE A 178 -1.62 -4.31 14.31
C PHE A 178 -0.36 -3.61 14.83
N VAL A 179 -0.33 -3.24 16.11
CA VAL A 179 0.85 -2.60 16.74
C VAL A 179 2.07 -3.53 16.72
N GLU A 180 1.87 -4.81 17.05
CA GLU A 180 2.94 -5.81 17.02
C GLU A 180 3.47 -6.03 15.60
N ALA A 181 2.59 -6.16 14.62
CA ALA A 181 2.97 -6.26 13.21
C ALA A 181 3.73 -5.00 12.73
N CYS A 182 3.40 -3.82 13.24
CA CYS A 182 4.15 -2.60 12.95
C CYS A 182 5.53 -2.52 13.61
N LYS A 183 5.68 -3.09 14.81
CA LYS A 183 6.96 -3.19 15.51
C LYS A 183 7.91 -4.12 14.75
N SER A 184 7.46 -5.32 14.36
CA SER A 184 8.28 -6.28 13.61
C SER A 184 8.76 -5.73 12.26
N GLN A 185 7.95 -4.90 11.58
CA GLN A 185 8.40 -4.19 10.38
C GLN A 185 9.49 -3.13 10.62
N THR A 186 9.59 -2.59 11.83
CA THR A 186 10.63 -1.62 12.19
C THR A 186 11.93 -2.35 12.48
N ASP A 187 11.86 -3.48 13.18
CA ASP A 187 13.02 -4.30 13.53
C ASP A 187 13.62 -4.95 12.27
N ALA A 188 12.80 -5.43 11.34
CA ALA A 188 13.25 -5.98 10.06
C ALA A 188 14.00 -4.95 9.18
N LYS A 189 13.71 -3.64 9.33
CA LYS A 189 14.47 -2.60 8.64
C LYS A 189 15.83 -2.35 9.27
N ASN A 190 15.93 -2.46 10.59
CA ASN A 190 17.19 -2.31 11.30
C ASN A 190 18.11 -3.51 11.05
N GLN A 191 17.54 -4.70 10.82
CA GLN A 191 18.31 -5.90 10.45
C GLN A 191 18.78 -5.90 8.98
N LYS A 192 18.12 -5.18 8.07
CA LYS A 192 18.56 -5.09 6.66
C LYS A 192 19.83 -4.26 6.44
N SER A 193 20.39 -3.66 7.50
CA SER A 193 21.69 -2.99 7.49
C SER A 193 22.85 -3.90 7.93
N GLY A 194 22.61 -5.18 8.24
CA GLY A 194 23.64 -6.15 8.60
C GLY A 194 23.40 -7.48 7.87
N THR A 195 24.21 -7.74 6.85
CA THR A 195 24.42 -9.06 6.23
C THR A 195 23.18 -9.75 5.68
N SER A 196 22.99 -9.61 4.37
CA SER A 196 22.12 -10.50 3.58
C SER A 196 22.74 -11.91 3.54
N PRO A 197 22.10 -12.97 4.06
CA PRO A 197 22.44 -14.33 3.63
C PRO A 197 21.69 -14.56 2.32
N GLY A 198 22.37 -14.30 1.20
CA GLY A 198 22.00 -14.90 -0.07
C GLY A 198 22.30 -16.40 0.02
N GLY A 199 21.35 -17.22 -0.38
CA GLY A 199 21.54 -18.67 -0.40
C GLY A 199 20.23 -19.41 -0.60
N ALA A 200 19.82 -19.50 -1.86
CA ALA A 200 18.74 -20.37 -2.29
C ALA A 200 18.99 -21.81 -1.83
N GLN A 201 18.04 -22.37 -1.08
CA GLN A 201 18.02 -23.80 -0.82
C GLN A 201 17.24 -24.46 -1.96
N ALA A 202 17.98 -24.85 -2.99
CA ALA A 202 17.51 -25.76 -4.01
C ALA A 202 17.30 -27.14 -3.36
N ALA A 203 16.05 -27.55 -3.20
CA ALA A 203 15.71 -28.91 -2.82
C ALA A 203 16.02 -29.83 -4.00
N ALA A 204 17.08 -30.63 -3.87
CA ALA A 204 17.36 -31.75 -4.73
C ALA A 204 16.29 -32.83 -4.51
N ALA A 205 15.39 -32.99 -5.49
CA ALA A 205 14.51 -34.15 -5.58
C ALA A 205 15.22 -35.24 -6.39
N SER A 206 15.94 -36.11 -5.68
CA SER A 206 16.45 -37.37 -6.19
C SER A 206 15.48 -38.49 -5.84
N GLY A 207 15.10 -39.31 -6.82
CA GLY A 207 14.56 -40.66 -6.58
C GLY A 207 13.18 -40.93 -7.15
N SER A 208 13.15 -41.34 -8.43
CA SER A 208 12.10 -42.22 -8.93
C SER A 208 12.30 -43.63 -8.38
N PRO A 209 11.21 -44.32 -7.99
CA PRO A 209 11.11 -45.72 -8.41
C PRO A 209 9.76 -46.04 -9.05
N THR A 210 9.88 -46.83 -10.12
CA THR A 210 8.86 -47.60 -10.85
C THR A 210 7.77 -48.25 -9.97
N PRO A 211 6.49 -48.21 -10.38
CA PRO A 211 5.47 -49.09 -9.81
C PRO A 211 5.39 -50.43 -10.55
N THR A 212 5.58 -51.52 -9.82
CA THR A 212 5.20 -52.89 -10.21
C THR A 212 3.81 -53.19 -9.64
N PRO A 213 2.87 -53.81 -10.39
CA PRO A 213 1.55 -54.09 -9.87
C PRO A 213 1.50 -55.48 -9.21
N SER A 214 0.91 -55.58 -8.01
CA SER A 214 0.36 -56.84 -7.51
C SER A 214 -0.71 -56.61 -6.44
N ALA A 215 -1.75 -57.42 -6.57
CA ALA A 215 -3.07 -57.23 -6.03
C ALA A 215 -3.26 -57.80 -4.61
N ALA A 216 -4.43 -57.46 -4.06
CA ALA A 216 -5.22 -58.17 -3.05
C ALA A 216 -5.05 -57.78 -1.56
N ALA A 217 -6.08 -57.06 -1.10
CA ALA A 217 -6.92 -57.32 0.08
C ALA A 217 -6.27 -57.44 1.48
N ALA A 218 -6.64 -56.53 2.39
CA ALA A 218 -7.68 -56.75 3.42
C ALA A 218 -7.59 -55.72 4.56
N ALA A 219 -8.76 -55.17 4.90
CA ALA A 219 -9.29 -54.76 6.20
C ALA A 219 -8.39 -54.31 7.38
N ALA A 220 -8.79 -53.15 7.91
CA ALA A 220 -9.07 -52.84 9.32
C ALA A 220 -8.03 -52.07 10.18
N ASN A 221 -8.53 -50.90 10.59
CA ASN A 221 -8.43 -50.28 11.91
C ASN A 221 -7.13 -49.65 12.42
N SER A 222 -7.23 -48.32 12.50
CA SER A 222 -7.16 -47.53 13.74
C SER A 222 -5.86 -46.80 14.09
N ALA A 223 -6.12 -45.60 14.60
CA ALA A 223 -5.29 -44.76 15.47
C ALA A 223 -4.10 -44.03 14.85
N GLY A 224 -4.26 -42.71 14.79
CA GLY A 224 -3.19 -41.79 15.19
C GLY A 224 -2.38 -41.19 14.05
N LEU A 225 -2.83 -40.04 13.55
CA LEU A 225 -1.90 -38.94 13.31
C LEU A 225 -2.65 -37.61 13.39
N MET A 226 -2.24 -36.79 14.37
CA MET A 226 -2.75 -35.45 14.58
C MET A 226 -2.40 -34.55 13.39
N LEU A 227 -3.40 -34.20 12.59
CA LEU A 227 -3.35 -32.99 11.77
C LEU A 227 -3.42 -31.78 12.71
N MET A 228 -2.33 -31.05 12.84
CA MET A 228 -2.37 -29.68 13.38
C MET A 228 -3.05 -28.77 12.35
N ALA A 229 -4.38 -28.81 12.35
CA ALA A 229 -5.22 -27.80 11.77
C ALA A 229 -5.12 -26.54 12.65
N ASN A 230 -4.35 -25.55 12.21
CA ASN A 230 -4.38 -24.20 12.75
C ASN A 230 -5.65 -23.47 12.27
N THR A 231 -6.81 -23.98 12.69
CA THR A 231 -8.11 -23.32 12.59
C THR A 231 -8.40 -22.66 13.93
N GLY A 232 -8.10 -21.37 14.05
CA GLY A 232 -8.12 -20.68 15.33
C GLY A 232 -8.34 -19.18 15.23
N PHE A 233 -9.24 -18.71 14.37
CA PHE A 233 -9.90 -17.42 14.56
C PHE A 233 -11.38 -17.55 14.19
N ILE A 234 -12.14 -18.18 15.10
CA ILE A 234 -13.58 -17.97 15.20
C ILE A 234 -13.73 -16.51 15.65
N SER A 235 -13.83 -15.59 14.69
CA SER A 235 -14.27 -14.23 14.96
C SER A 235 -15.72 -14.29 15.40
N THR A 236 -15.92 -14.13 16.70
CA THR A 236 -17.20 -13.84 17.32
C THR A 236 -17.74 -12.56 16.66
N ALA A 237 -18.71 -12.72 15.77
CA ALA A 237 -19.52 -11.62 15.28
C ALA A 237 -20.40 -11.12 16.43
N ILE A 238 -19.89 -10.17 17.22
CA ILE A 238 -20.75 -9.31 18.03
C ILE A 238 -21.29 -8.25 17.08
N ILE A 239 -22.47 -8.53 16.52
CA ILE A 239 -23.32 -7.53 15.89
C ILE A 239 -23.83 -6.63 17.03
N VAL A 240 -23.09 -5.55 17.33
CA VAL A 240 -23.67 -4.41 18.04
C VAL A 240 -24.35 -3.54 17.00
N ALA A 241 -25.64 -3.79 16.79
CA ALA A 241 -26.54 -2.85 16.16
C ALA A 241 -26.73 -1.65 17.10
N ALA A 242 -25.83 -0.66 17.02
CA ALA A 242 -26.07 0.66 17.55
C ALA A 242 -26.61 1.53 16.41
N GLY A 243 -27.93 1.58 16.29
CA GLY A 243 -28.62 2.58 15.50
C GLY A 243 -28.30 3.97 16.04
N ILE A 244 -27.71 4.81 15.22
CA ILE A 244 -27.82 6.27 15.37
C ILE A 244 -28.41 6.80 14.07
N LEU A 245 -29.72 6.97 14.18
CA LEU A 245 -30.56 7.89 13.47
C LEU A 245 -30.04 9.31 13.77
N MET A 246 -29.59 10.06 12.78
CA MET A 246 -29.62 11.53 12.83
C MET A 246 -29.91 12.08 11.44
N LEU A 247 -31.06 12.75 11.37
CA LEU A 247 -31.38 13.81 10.42
C LEU A 247 -30.31 14.93 10.49
#